data_AF-A0A3B1BR86-F1
#
_entry.id   AF-A0A3B1BR86-F1
#
_cell.length_a   1.000
_cell.length_b   1.000
_cell.length_c   1.000
_cell.angle_alpha   90.00
_cell.angle_beta   90.00
_cell.angle_gamma   90.00
#
_symmetry.space_group_name_H-M   'P 1'
#
loop_
_entity.id
_entity.type
_entity.pdbx_description
1 polymer ?
#
loop_
_entity_poly.entity_id
_entity_poly.type
_entity_poly.pdbx_seq_one_letter_code
_entity_poly.pdbx_strand_id
1 'polypeptide(L)' 'MSRYPEVLEAAALNHEPHQLAHYLRELANDYHTYYNAHQFLVDDTELRQARLALILSVKQVIANGLGLLGVSAPESM' A
#
# COMPACT_ATOMS: atom_id res chain seq x y z
N MET A 1 -5.43 -2.74 4.14
CA MET A 1 -5.99 -1.92 3.04
C MET A 1 -7.32 -1.27 3.40
N SER A 2 -8.28 -2.02 3.96
CA SER A 2 -9.62 -1.51 4.36
C SER A 2 -9.61 -0.32 5.32
N ARG A 3 -8.58 -0.21 6.17
CA ARG A 3 -8.40 0.91 7.12
C ARG A 3 -7.98 2.23 6.47
N TYR A 4 -7.57 2.24 5.20
CA TYR A 4 -7.03 3.44 4.55
C TYR A 4 -8.02 4.63 4.55
N PRO A 5 -9.31 4.46 4.20
CA PRO A 5 -10.27 5.56 4.23
C PRO A 5 -10.46 6.13 5.64
N GLU A 6 -10.55 5.27 6.65
CA GLU A 6 -10.73 5.68 8.06
C GLU A 6 -9.51 6.48 8.57
N VAL A 7 -8.29 6.02 8.28
CA VAL A 7 -7.05 6.74 8.66
C VAL A 7 -6.96 8.08 7.93
N LEU A 8 -7.34 8.11 6.65
CA LEU A 8 -7.31 9.35 5.86
C LEU A 8 -8.30 10.38 6.41
N GLU A 9 -9.54 9.95 6.71
CA GLU A 9 -10.56 10.81 7.29
C GLU A 9 -10.12 11.36 8.66
N ALA A 10 -9.62 10.50 9.54
CA ALA A 10 -9.13 10.91 10.85
C ALA A 10 -7.95 11.90 10.74
N ALA A 11 -6.98 11.62 9.86
CA ALA A 11 -5.84 12.50 9.61
C ALA A 11 -6.28 13.88 9.08
N ALA A 12 -7.29 13.91 8.20
CA ALA A 12 -7.83 15.14 7.64
C ALA A 12 -8.60 15.97 8.68
N LEU A 13 -9.51 15.34 9.42
CA LEU A 13 -10.34 16.01 10.43
C LEU A 13 -9.52 16.58 11.59
N ASN A 14 -8.47 15.88 12.00
CA ASN A 14 -7.62 16.30 13.11
C ASN A 14 -6.44 17.18 12.67
N HIS A 15 -6.25 17.39 11.36
CA HIS A 15 -5.07 18.07 10.80
C HIS A 15 -3.73 17.38 11.16
N GLU A 16 -3.72 16.05 11.15
CA GLU A 16 -2.61 15.22 11.58
C GLU A 16 -2.06 14.35 10.41
N PRO A 17 -1.36 14.95 9.42
CA PRO A 17 -0.88 14.23 8.24
C PRO A 17 0.13 13.11 8.56
N HIS A 18 0.78 13.17 9.72
CA HIS A 18 1.71 12.14 10.18
C HIS A 18 1.02 10.78 10.39
N GLN A 19 -0.28 10.74 10.70
CA GLN A 19 -1.03 9.48 10.82
C GLN A 19 -1.04 8.72 9.48
N LEU A 20 -1.28 9.44 8.37
CA LEU A 20 -1.23 8.87 7.03
C LEU A 20 0.18 8.36 6.71
N ALA A 21 1.22 9.14 7.02
CA ALA A 21 2.61 8.73 6.80
C ALA A 21 2.97 7.45 7.59
N HIS A 22 2.53 7.34 8.85
CA HIS A 22 2.74 6.14 9.66
C HIS A 22 2.02 4.93 9.08
N TYR A 23 0.76 5.08 8.68
CA TYR A 23 0.00 4.01 8.02
C TYR A 23 0.68 3.52 6.74
N LEU A 24 1.13 4.43 5.88
CA LEU A 24 1.80 4.07 4.62
C LEU A 24 3.11 3.32 4.88
N ARG A 25 3.87 3.71 5.91
CA ARG A 25 5.09 3.02 6.33
C ARG A 25 4.79 1.60 6.83
N GLU A 26 3.76 1.42 7.64
CA GLU A 26 3.34 0.10 8.10
C GLU A 26 2.89 -0.78 6.93
N LEU A 27 2.06 -0.24 6.03
CA LEU A 27 1.62 -0.94 4.83
C LEU A 27 2.79 -1.37 3.93
N ALA A 28 3.80 -0.50 3.77
CA ALA A 28 5.00 -0.83 3.01
C ALA A 28 5.83 -1.96 3.68
N ASN A 29 5.90 -1.99 5.01
CA ASN A 29 6.58 -3.06 5.75
C ASN A 29 5.83 -4.40 5.62
N ASP A 30 4.51 -4.40 5.72
CA ASP A 30 3.67 -5.58 5.52
C ASP A 30 3.84 -6.12 4.10
N TYR A 31 3.84 -5.22 3.11
CA TYR A 31 4.10 -5.57 1.72
C TYR A 31 5.50 -6.17 1.53
N HIS A 32 6.55 -5.57 2.11
CA HIS A 32 7.91 -6.09 2.00
C HIS A 32 8.03 -7.49 2.61
N THR A 33 7.41 -7.70 3.77
CA THR A 33 7.36 -9.01 4.43
C THR A 33 6.64 -10.03 3.56
N TYR A 34 5.48 -9.67 3.01
CA TYR A 34 4.70 -10.52 2.12
C TYR A 34 5.45 -10.87 0.84
N TYR A 35 6.15 -9.89 0.25
CA TYR A 35 6.94 -10.05 -0.96
C TYR A 35 8.06 -11.07 -0.78
N ASN A 36 8.78 -10.99 0.34
CA ASN A 36 9.87 -11.93 0.64
C ASN A 36 9.37 -13.34 0.96
N ALA A 37 8.17 -13.47 1.53
CA ALA A 37 7.62 -14.76 1.95
C ALA A 37 7.00 -15.58 0.81
N HIS A 38 6.65 -14.96 -0.33
CA HIS A 38 5.87 -15.61 -1.39
C HIS A 38 6.45 -15.41 -2.79
N GLN A 39 6.52 -16.48 -3.57
CA GLN A 39 6.78 -16.38 -5.01
C GLN A 39 5.51 -15.95 -5.76
N PHE A 40 5.61 -14.94 -6.61
CA PHE A 40 4.45 -14.39 -7.33
C PHE A 40 4.21 -15.07 -8.67
N LEU A 41 5.28 -15.31 -9.43
CA LEU A 41 5.23 -15.94 -10.74
C LEU A 41 5.28 -17.45 -10.56
N VAL A 42 4.11 -18.04 -10.35
CA VAL A 42 3.89 -19.49 -10.21
C VAL A 42 2.97 -20.01 -11.32
N ASP A 43 3.00 -21.32 -11.56
CA ASP A 43 2.19 -21.96 -12.62
C ASP A 43 0.69 -21.95 -12.30
N ASP A 44 0.34 -22.02 -11.01
CA ASP A 44 -1.04 -21.85 -10.55
C ASP A 44 -1.54 -20.45 -10.90
N THR A 45 -2.42 -20.40 -11.90
CA THR A 45 -2.93 -19.15 -12.45
C THR A 45 -3.85 -18.42 -11.48
N GLU A 46 -4.71 -19.13 -10.74
CA GLU A 46 -5.62 -18.50 -9.78
C GLU A 46 -4.82 -17.88 -8.63
N LEU A 47 -3.85 -18.62 -8.09
CA LEU A 47 -2.99 -18.13 -7.03
C LEU A 47 -2.15 -16.94 -7.49
N ARG A 48 -1.53 -17.03 -8.68
CA ARG A 48 -0.77 -15.92 -9.27
C ARG A 48 -1.64 -14.67 -9.41
N GLN A 49 -2.84 -14.79 -9.97
CA GLN A 49 -3.72 -13.64 -10.17
C GLN A 49 -4.18 -13.02 -8.85
N ALA A 50 -4.51 -13.84 -7.84
CA ALA A 50 -4.86 -13.36 -6.52
C ALA A 50 -3.71 -12.55 -5.88
N ARG A 51 -2.48 -13.05 -5.98
CA ARG A 51 -1.27 -12.36 -5.48
C ARG A 51 -1.02 -11.05 -6.21
N LEU A 52 -1.14 -11.04 -7.53
CA LEU A 52 -0.96 -9.84 -8.35
C LEU A 52 -2.02 -8.78 -8.04
N ALA A 53 -3.30 -9.17 -7.91
CA ALA A 53 -4.39 -8.26 -7.56
C ALA A 53 -4.16 -7.61 -6.18
N LEU A 54 -3.67 -8.38 -5.21
CA LEU A 54 -3.33 -7.87 -3.89
C LEU A 54 -2.24 -6.79 -3.97
N ILE A 55 -1.11 -7.07 -4.63
CA ILE A 55 0.01 -6.11 -4.68
C ILE A 55 -0.31 -4.88 -5.53
N LEU A 56 -1.16 -5.01 -6.55
CA LEU A 56 -1.65 -3.86 -7.32
C LEU A 56 -2.54 -2.95 -6.46
N SER A 57 -3.37 -3.54 -5.60
CA SER A 57 -4.17 -2.80 -4.63
C SER A 57 -3.27 -2.06 -3.62
N VAL A 58 -2.19 -2.71 -3.17
CA VAL A 58 -1.14 -2.08 -2.34
C VAL A 58 -0.47 -0.92 -3.04
N LYS A 59 -0.01 -1.11 -4.29
CA LYS A 59 0.57 -0.05 -5.12
C LYS A 59 -0.36 1.17 -5.19
N GLN A 60 -1.65 0.94 -5.43
CA GLN A 60 -2.63 2.02 -5.55
C GLN A 60 -2.78 2.83 -4.25
N VAL A 61 -2.90 2.16 -3.10
CA VAL A 61 -3.06 2.84 -1.81
C VAL A 61 -1.80 3.65 -1.45
N ILE A 62 -0.62 3.07 -1.70
CA ILE A 62 0.65 3.77 -1.46
C ILE A 62 0.77 5.00 -2.36
N ALA A 63 0.49 4.87 -3.66
CA ALA A 63 0.52 5.98 -4.61
C ALA A 63 -0.44 7.11 -4.23
N ASN A 64 -1.69 6.76 -3.86
CA ASN A 64 -2.68 7.74 -3.41
C ASN A 64 -2.21 8.48 -2.15
N GLY A 65 -1.72 7.75 -1.15
CA GLY A 65 -1.25 8.34 0.10
C GLY A 65 -0.02 9.22 -0.07
N LEU A 66 0.98 8.79 -0.84
CA LEU A 66 2.16 9.60 -1.14
C LEU A 66 1.79 10.86 -1.92
N GLY A 67 0.88 10.75 -2.89
CA GLY A 67 0.38 11.91 -3.64
C GLY A 67 -0.29 12.95 -2.74
N LEU A 68 -1.08 12.52 -1.76
CA LEU A 68 -1.69 13.42 -0.76
C LEU A 68 -0.64 14.10 0.15
N LEU A 69 0.48 13.45 0.40
CA LEU A 69 1.60 14.01 1.18
C LEU A 69 2.55 14.87 0.33
N GLY A 70 2.29 15.02 -0.97
CA GLY A 70 3.16 15.77 -1.88
C GLY A 70 4.48 15.05 -2.22
N VAL A 71 4.52 13.72 -2.06
CA VAL A 71 5.69 12.88 -2.33
C VAL A 71 5.48 12.10 -3.62
N SER A 72 6.53 11.96 -4.43
CA SER A 72 6.48 11.14 -5.65
C SER A 72 6.42 9.64 -5.34
N ALA A 73 5.68 8.90 -6.17
CA ALA A 73 5.63 7.44 -6.15
C ALA A 73 6.23 6.90 -7.46
N PRO A 74 7.58 6.74 -7.55
CA PRO A 74 8.23 6.34 -8.79
C PRO A 74 7.89 4.89 -9.19
N GLU A 75 7.81 4.63 -10.49
CA GLU A 75 7.54 3.27 -11.01
C GLU A 75 8.77 2.36 -10.97
N SER A 76 9.96 2.95 -10.93
CA SER A 76 11.24 2.28 -10.71
C SER A 76 12.08 3.15 -9.79
N MET A 77 12.71 2.52 -8.80
CA MET A 77 13.73 3.14 -7.95
C MET A 77 15.13 2.94 -8.53
#